data_AF-A0A9W3CFX0-F1
#
_entry.id   AF-A0A9W3CFX0-F1
#
_cell.length_a   1.000
_cell.length_b   1.000
_cell.length_c   1.000
_cell.angle_alpha   90.00
_cell.angle_beta   90.00
_cell.angle_gamma   90.00
#
_symmetry.space_group_name_H-M   'P 1'
#
loop_
_entity.id
_entity.type
_entity.pdbx_description
1 polymer ?
#
loop_
_entity_poly.entity_id
_entity_poly.type
_entity_poly.pdbx_seq_one_letter_code
_entity_poly.pdbx_strand_id
1 'polypeptide(L)'
;MATVRFSVSSRFPASRRLDCESYAGLKARTARISYPQTIATRRHHAVQIANGDRTLVVNAAAGEIHKKRNPGEPKGFVEEMRSVAMKMHPRTQSKEGKRESIAPQDSPVATWEFTVEGYLKFLVENKLVFDTLEGIIHESTVPTYAGFKNTGLERATNLAKDLEWFKEQGYEIPEPRAHCKTYSQYLKDIAENDPPAFICHFFNIYFGHSAGGGRMIGTKVSERILDNKELEFYKWDRDISELLKNVSGELNKVSELWTREEKNHCLEETEIAFKCYGHLLRSLVSPDL
;
A
#
# COMPACT_ATOMS: atom_id res chain seq x y z
N MET A 1 21.26 49.83 -43.00
CA MET A 1 20.83 50.76 -41.93
C MET A 1 21.09 50.11 -40.59
N ALA A 2 21.76 50.85 -39.70
CA ALA A 2 21.91 50.76 -38.24
C ALA A 2 22.03 49.36 -37.58
N THR A 3 23.18 48.95 -37.02
CA THR A 3 23.75 49.29 -35.68
C THR A 3 22.78 49.13 -34.50
N VAL A 4 23.09 48.60 -33.29
CA VAL A 4 24.26 48.01 -32.59
C VAL A 4 23.76 47.70 -31.14
N ARG A 5 24.38 46.76 -30.40
CA ARG A 5 24.90 46.88 -28.99
C ARG A 5 25.12 45.46 -28.42
N PHE A 6 26.34 44.93 -28.30
CA PHE A 6 27.48 45.20 -27.38
C PHE A 6 27.20 45.03 -25.88
N SER A 7 27.90 44.07 -25.24
CA SER A 7 28.99 44.30 -24.25
C SER A 7 29.63 42.93 -23.86
N VAL A 8 30.93 42.68 -24.11
CA VAL A 8 32.17 43.03 -23.33
C VAL A 8 32.34 42.07 -22.11
N SER A 9 33.45 41.33 -21.90
CA SER A 9 34.82 41.80 -21.60
C SER A 9 35.82 40.60 -21.59
N SER A 10 36.95 40.61 -22.32
CA SER A 10 38.36 40.86 -21.88
C SER A 10 38.94 39.88 -20.83
N ARG A 11 40.19 39.39 -20.82
CA ARG A 11 41.46 39.61 -21.55
C ARG A 11 42.46 38.49 -21.11
N PHE A 12 43.40 38.18 -22.01
CA PHE A 12 44.67 37.39 -21.90
C PHE A 12 45.63 37.88 -20.78
N PRO A 13 46.77 37.20 -20.39
CA PRO A 13 47.74 36.54 -21.28
C PRO A 13 48.56 35.32 -20.75
N ALA A 14 49.51 34.92 -21.60
CA ALA A 14 50.35 33.72 -21.57
C ALA A 14 51.74 33.89 -20.92
N SER A 15 52.36 32.73 -20.63
CA SER A 15 53.79 32.36 -20.78
C SER A 15 54.85 32.85 -19.76
N ARG A 16 55.60 31.89 -19.19
CA ARG A 16 57.05 31.67 -19.47
C ARG A 16 57.61 30.34 -18.90
N ARG A 17 58.24 29.55 -19.80
CA ARG A 17 59.48 28.70 -19.76
C ARG A 17 59.81 27.88 -18.48
N LEU A 18 59.93 26.55 -18.51
CA LEU A 18 60.91 25.59 -19.14
C LEU A 18 62.19 25.33 -18.31
N ASP A 19 62.50 24.02 -18.21
CA ASP A 19 63.70 23.28 -17.73
C ASP A 19 63.44 22.55 -16.38
N CYS A 20 63.63 21.24 -16.18
CA CYS A 20 64.56 20.28 -16.78
C CYS A 20 64.06 18.80 -16.66
N GLU A 21 64.54 17.98 -17.59
CA GLU A 21 64.63 16.51 -17.76
C GLU A 21 64.21 15.57 -16.60
N SER A 22 63.25 14.66 -16.82
CA SER A 22 63.40 13.25 -17.27
C SER A 22 63.52 12.22 -16.12
N TYR A 23 62.49 11.38 -15.94
CA TYR A 23 62.60 9.92 -16.05
C TYR A 23 61.20 9.26 -15.96
N ALA A 24 61.00 8.24 -16.78
CA ALA A 24 59.72 7.60 -17.05
C ALA A 24 59.28 6.61 -15.96
N GLY A 25 57.98 6.56 -15.68
CA GLY A 25 57.31 5.48 -14.96
C GLY A 25 55.85 5.40 -15.41
N LEU A 26 55.47 4.29 -16.04
CA LEU A 26 54.22 4.10 -16.79
C LEU A 26 52.93 4.25 -15.96
N LYS A 27 51.94 4.95 -16.55
CA LYS A 27 50.53 5.01 -16.13
C LYS A 27 49.80 3.70 -16.43
N ALA A 28 48.94 3.26 -15.52
CA ALA A 28 47.75 2.49 -15.86
C ALA A 28 46.51 3.36 -15.60
N ARG A 29 45.99 3.99 -16.66
CA ARG A 29 44.65 4.59 -16.66
C ARG A 29 43.65 3.50 -17.03
N THR A 30 42.75 3.16 -16.12
CA THR A 30 41.56 2.35 -16.42
C THR A 30 40.66 3.14 -17.37
N ALA A 31 40.57 2.69 -18.62
CA ALA A 31 39.62 3.21 -19.59
C ALA A 31 38.25 2.53 -19.37
N ARG A 32 37.20 3.31 -19.10
CA ARG A 32 35.82 2.84 -19.21
C ARG A 32 35.41 2.87 -20.67
N ILE A 33 35.05 1.73 -21.22
CA ILE A 33 34.38 1.62 -22.52
C ILE A 33 32.91 1.30 -22.24
N SER A 34 32.01 2.19 -22.65
CA SER A 34 30.57 1.99 -22.64
C SER A 34 30.09 1.71 -24.06
N TYR A 35 29.39 0.59 -24.27
CA TYR A 35 28.74 0.28 -25.55
C TYR A 35 27.26 0.68 -25.51
N PRO A 36 26.71 1.30 -26.57
CA PRO A 36 25.27 1.47 -26.71
C PRO A 36 24.62 0.14 -27.13
N GLN A 37 23.50 -0.20 -26.50
CA GLN A 37 22.67 -1.35 -26.88
C GLN A 37 22.04 -1.12 -28.26
N THR A 38 22.24 -2.06 -29.17
CA THR A 38 21.39 -2.23 -30.36
C THR A 38 21.06 -3.71 -30.58
N ILE A 39 19.83 -3.92 -31.05
CA ILE A 39 19.09 -5.17 -31.17
C ILE A 39 19.48 -5.91 -32.48
N ALA A 40 19.31 -7.25 -32.46
CA ALA A 40 19.52 -8.23 -33.56
C ALA A 40 21.00 -8.62 -33.78
N THR A 41 21.43 -9.89 -33.90
CA THR A 41 20.90 -10.96 -34.75
C THR A 41 21.59 -12.31 -34.43
N ARG A 42 20.92 -13.42 -34.80
CA ARG A 42 21.35 -14.83 -35.02
C ARG A 42 22.75 -15.32 -34.60
N ARG A 43 22.71 -16.45 -33.87
CA ARG A 43 23.83 -17.39 -33.65
C ARG A 43 24.33 -17.97 -34.97
N HIS A 44 25.62 -17.80 -35.26
CA HIS A 44 26.38 -18.69 -36.13
C HIS A 44 27.73 -19.01 -35.47
N HIS A 45 28.10 -20.29 -35.56
CA HIS A 45 29.34 -20.88 -35.05
C HIS A 45 30.58 -20.21 -35.64
N ALA A 46 31.58 -19.95 -34.79
CA ALA A 46 32.95 -19.73 -35.21
C ALA A 46 33.87 -20.78 -34.53
N VAL A 47 34.60 -21.46 -35.40
CA VAL A 47 35.53 -22.56 -35.17
C VAL A 47 36.71 -22.12 -34.29
N GLN A 48 37.10 -22.98 -33.35
CA GLN A 48 38.31 -22.82 -32.53
C GLN A 48 39.57 -23.03 -33.38
N ILE A 49 40.47 -22.04 -33.35
CA ILE A 49 41.89 -22.25 -33.65
C ILE A 49 42.64 -22.00 -32.34
N ALA A 50 43.29 -23.05 -31.85
CA ALA A 50 44.10 -23.04 -30.65
C ALA A 50 45.44 -22.35 -30.93
N ASN A 51 45.84 -21.44 -30.03
CA ASN A 51 47.24 -21.22 -29.70
C ASN A 51 47.34 -20.75 -28.24
N GLY A 52 48.27 -21.37 -27.53
CA GLY A 52 48.31 -21.44 -26.07
C GLY A 52 48.82 -20.22 -25.33
N ASP A 53 48.67 -20.35 -24.01
CA ASP A 53 49.29 -19.58 -22.93
C ASP A 53 48.94 -18.10 -22.76
N ARG A 54 47.76 -17.87 -22.17
CA ARG A 54 47.60 -17.28 -20.82
C ARG A 54 46.11 -17.06 -20.56
N THR A 55 45.47 -18.03 -19.92
CA THR A 55 44.08 -17.90 -19.47
C THR A 55 44.05 -16.96 -18.27
N LEU A 56 43.88 -15.65 -18.50
CA LEU A 56 43.38 -14.75 -17.48
C LEU A 56 41.91 -15.11 -17.27
N VAL A 57 41.64 -15.95 -16.26
CA VAL A 57 40.29 -16.21 -15.78
C VAL A 57 39.81 -14.93 -15.11
N VAL A 58 39.15 -14.06 -15.87
CA VAL A 58 38.33 -12.99 -15.31
C VAL A 58 37.06 -13.67 -14.81
N ASN A 59 37.02 -13.99 -13.53
CA ASN A 59 35.75 -14.29 -12.87
C ASN A 59 34.93 -13.00 -12.90
N ALA A 60 34.11 -12.84 -13.94
CA ALA A 60 32.99 -11.93 -13.89
C ALA A 60 32.02 -12.51 -12.86
N ALA A 61 32.22 -12.16 -11.59
CA ALA A 61 31.15 -12.20 -10.63
C ALA A 61 30.10 -11.21 -11.17
N ALA A 62 29.08 -11.74 -11.84
CA ALA A 62 27.81 -11.06 -11.94
C ALA A 62 27.36 -10.90 -10.49
N GLY A 63 27.74 -9.79 -9.87
CA GLY A 63 27.16 -9.39 -8.60
C GLY A 63 25.68 -9.32 -8.85
N GLU A 64 24.91 -10.24 -8.26
CA GLU A 64 23.49 -10.04 -8.12
C GLU A 64 23.33 -8.63 -7.56
N ILE A 65 22.70 -7.75 -8.32
CA ILE A 65 22.21 -6.51 -7.75
C ILE A 65 21.24 -6.99 -6.69
N HIS A 66 21.68 -7.03 -5.43
CA HIS A 66 20.79 -7.27 -4.31
C HIS A 66 19.77 -6.14 -4.34
N LYS A 67 18.65 -6.37 -5.05
CA LYS A 67 17.48 -5.51 -4.99
C LYS A 67 17.17 -5.38 -3.51
N LYS A 68 17.18 -4.14 -3.03
CA LYS A 68 16.95 -3.83 -1.62
C LYS A 68 15.60 -4.47 -1.25
N ARG A 69 15.64 -5.50 -0.40
CA ARG A 69 14.44 -6.22 0.03
C ARG A 69 13.44 -5.24 0.63
N ASN A 70 12.17 -5.48 0.37
CA ASN A 70 11.13 -4.64 0.92
C ASN A 70 11.06 -4.84 2.45
N PRO A 71 10.77 -3.77 3.23
CA PRO A 71 10.55 -3.91 4.65
C PRO A 71 9.42 -4.91 4.93
N GLY A 72 9.70 -6.00 5.65
CA GLY A 72 8.73 -7.05 5.96
C GLY A 72 8.85 -8.32 5.10
N GLU A 73 9.51 -8.26 3.94
CA GLU A 73 9.63 -9.38 2.99
C GLU A 73 10.12 -10.71 3.62
N PRO A 74 11.11 -10.73 4.55
CA PRO A 74 11.54 -11.98 5.19
C PRO A 74 10.51 -12.61 6.13
N LYS A 75 9.46 -11.88 6.51
CA LYS A 75 8.41 -12.30 7.46
C LYS A 75 7.10 -12.69 6.78
N GLY A 76 7.03 -12.57 5.45
CA GLY A 76 5.82 -12.80 4.66
C GLY A 76 5.23 -11.50 4.10
N PHE A 77 4.41 -11.64 3.06
CA PHE A 77 3.84 -10.50 2.34
C PHE A 77 2.87 -9.67 3.18
N VAL A 78 2.19 -10.27 4.14
CA VAL A 78 1.34 -9.54 5.10
C VAL A 78 2.13 -8.49 5.89
N GLU A 79 3.39 -8.76 6.23
CA GLU A 79 4.23 -7.77 6.91
C GLU A 79 4.67 -6.63 5.98
N GLU A 80 4.80 -6.88 4.66
CA GLU A 80 4.97 -5.81 3.68
C GLU A 80 3.73 -4.92 3.61
N MET A 81 2.53 -5.54 3.48
CA MET A 81 1.25 -4.80 3.47
C MET A 81 1.08 -3.98 4.74
N ARG A 82 1.35 -4.57 5.91
CA ARG A 82 1.35 -3.86 7.20
C ARG A 82 2.33 -2.70 7.20
N SER A 83 3.55 -2.87 6.70
CA SER A 83 4.55 -1.80 6.66
C SER A 83 4.10 -0.62 5.80
N VAL A 84 3.41 -0.87 4.68
CA VAL A 84 2.86 0.19 3.83
C VAL A 84 1.67 0.86 4.52
N ALA A 85 0.69 0.08 5.00
CA ALA A 85 -0.48 0.60 5.70
C ALA A 85 -0.10 1.47 6.92
N MET A 86 0.88 1.05 7.72
CA MET A 86 1.33 1.84 8.88
C MET A 86 1.90 3.21 8.49
N LYS A 87 2.55 3.34 7.33
CA LYS A 87 3.07 4.64 6.84
C LYS A 87 1.95 5.57 6.37
N MET A 88 0.83 5.03 5.90
CA MET A 88 -0.32 5.79 5.41
C MET A 88 -1.14 6.46 6.52
N HIS A 89 -0.97 6.00 7.76
CA HIS A 89 -1.61 6.64 8.92
C HIS A 89 -1.01 8.04 9.18
N PRO A 90 -1.84 8.98 9.66
CA PRO A 90 -1.36 10.24 10.23
C PRO A 90 -0.42 10.00 11.42
N ARG A 91 0.60 10.84 11.57
CA ARG A 91 1.50 10.82 12.74
C ARG A 91 0.77 10.95 14.07
N THR A 92 -0.38 11.63 14.06
CA THR A 92 -1.26 11.84 15.22
C THR A 92 -2.01 10.59 15.65
N GLN A 93 -2.17 9.60 14.77
CA GLN A 93 -2.95 8.38 15.03
C GLN A 93 -2.08 7.13 15.14
N SER A 94 -0.86 7.16 14.61
CA SER A 94 0.07 6.03 14.67
C SER A 94 1.51 6.50 14.81
N LYS A 95 2.27 5.82 15.69
CA LYS A 95 3.71 6.08 15.89
C LYS A 95 4.54 5.84 14.63
N GLU A 96 4.11 4.90 13.79
CA GLU A 96 4.77 4.56 12.52
C GLU A 96 4.21 5.37 11.33
N GLY A 97 3.17 6.17 11.59
CA GLY A 97 2.52 7.04 10.61
C GLY A 97 3.49 8.06 10.02
N LYS A 98 3.37 8.30 8.71
CA LYS A 98 4.21 9.28 8.00
C LYS A 98 3.41 10.40 7.36
N ARG A 99 2.09 10.20 7.17
CA ARG A 99 1.19 11.17 6.56
C ARG A 99 0.97 12.37 7.49
N GLU A 100 0.86 13.55 6.89
CA GLU A 100 0.48 14.77 7.59
C GLU A 100 -1.02 14.79 7.89
N SER A 101 -1.39 15.41 9.02
CA SER A 101 -2.78 15.49 9.47
C SER A 101 -3.44 16.71 8.84
N ILE A 102 -4.09 16.52 7.68
CA ILE A 102 -4.63 17.61 6.85
C ILE A 102 -6.16 17.66 6.85
N ALA A 103 -6.82 16.59 7.28
CA ALA A 103 -8.27 16.50 7.33
C ALA A 103 -8.78 16.27 8.77
N PRO A 104 -10.05 16.59 9.09
CA PRO A 104 -10.60 16.42 10.44
C PRO A 104 -10.44 15.00 10.98
N GLN A 105 -10.65 13.99 10.12
CA GLN A 105 -10.52 12.57 10.47
C GLN A 105 -9.06 12.13 10.66
N ASP A 106 -8.08 13.01 10.47
CA ASP A 106 -6.66 12.73 10.76
C ASP A 106 -6.28 13.16 12.18
N SER A 107 -7.10 13.97 12.85
CA SER A 107 -6.87 14.36 14.24
C SER A 107 -6.89 13.14 15.17
N PRO A 108 -6.28 13.21 16.38
CA PRO A 108 -6.36 12.12 17.33
C PRO A 108 -7.81 11.74 17.65
N VAL A 109 -8.14 10.45 17.68
CA VAL A 109 -9.53 9.99 17.92
C VAL A 109 -10.14 10.56 19.20
N ALA A 110 -9.31 10.83 20.21
CA ALA A 110 -9.75 11.45 21.47
C ALA A 110 -10.32 12.87 21.30
N THR A 111 -9.97 13.60 20.24
CA THR A 111 -10.45 14.96 19.98
C THR A 111 -11.69 14.99 19.09
N TRP A 112 -12.20 13.83 18.64
CA TRP A 112 -13.34 13.77 17.75
C TRP A 112 -14.66 14.02 18.50
N GLU A 113 -15.53 14.82 17.90
CA GLU A 113 -16.89 15.03 18.38
C GLU A 113 -17.82 14.06 17.65
N PHE A 114 -18.29 13.05 18.36
CA PHE A 114 -19.18 12.03 17.82
C PHE A 114 -20.63 12.47 17.96
N THR A 115 -21.44 12.19 16.94
CA THR A 115 -22.90 12.29 16.99
C THR A 115 -23.50 10.95 16.58
N VAL A 116 -24.70 10.64 17.09
CA VAL A 116 -25.41 9.41 16.68
C VAL A 116 -25.70 9.42 15.18
N GLU A 117 -26.05 10.58 14.62
CA GLU A 117 -26.29 10.73 13.18
C GLU A 117 -25.04 10.42 12.34
N GLY A 118 -23.90 11.00 12.68
CA GLY A 118 -22.63 10.74 12.00
C GLY A 118 -22.20 9.28 12.13
N TYR A 119 -22.47 8.68 13.29
CA TYR A 119 -22.17 7.28 13.53
C TYR A 119 -23.09 6.33 12.74
N LEU A 120 -24.39 6.62 12.62
CA LEU A 120 -25.32 5.86 11.78
C LEU A 120 -24.92 5.89 10.30
N LYS A 121 -24.51 7.06 9.79
CA LYS A 121 -23.93 7.19 8.44
C LYS A 121 -22.71 6.27 8.30
N PHE A 122 -21.78 6.32 9.24
CA PHE A 122 -20.59 5.45 9.27
C PHE A 122 -20.96 3.95 9.26
N LEU A 123 -21.94 3.51 10.07
CA LEU A 123 -22.35 2.12 10.14
C LEU A 123 -23.00 1.63 8.85
N VAL A 124 -23.91 2.40 8.26
CA VAL A 124 -24.57 2.07 6.99
C VAL A 124 -23.55 1.97 5.85
N GLU A 125 -22.61 2.92 5.81
CA GLU A 125 -21.56 2.95 4.80
C GLU A 125 -20.60 1.75 4.94
N ASN A 126 -20.20 1.41 6.17
CA ASN A 126 -19.41 0.20 6.41
C ASN A 126 -20.21 -1.06 6.05
N LYS A 127 -21.51 -1.11 6.36
CA LYS A 127 -22.35 -2.27 6.03
C LYS A 127 -22.34 -2.54 4.54
N LEU A 128 -22.52 -1.51 3.71
CA LEU A 128 -22.46 -1.65 2.26
C LEU A 128 -21.10 -2.21 1.78
N VAL A 129 -20.00 -1.75 2.36
CA VAL A 129 -18.65 -2.23 2.01
C VAL A 129 -18.43 -3.67 2.44
N PHE A 130 -18.82 -4.04 3.66
CA PHE A 130 -18.71 -5.42 4.15
C PHE A 130 -19.65 -6.37 3.41
N ASP A 131 -20.91 -5.99 3.16
CA ASP A 131 -21.84 -6.76 2.31
C ASP A 131 -21.20 -7.05 0.94
N THR A 132 -20.54 -6.05 0.35
CA THR A 132 -19.88 -6.17 -0.96
C THR A 132 -18.70 -7.13 -0.90
N LEU A 133 -17.80 -6.98 0.07
CA LEU A 133 -16.64 -7.87 0.23
C LEU A 133 -17.08 -9.32 0.47
N GLU A 134 -18.03 -9.51 1.39
CA GLU A 134 -18.53 -10.82 1.78
C GLU A 134 -19.27 -11.49 0.62
N GLY A 135 -20.10 -10.74 -0.12
CA GLY A 135 -20.79 -11.24 -1.31
C GLY A 135 -19.81 -11.69 -2.40
N ILE A 136 -18.81 -10.85 -2.73
CA ILE A 136 -17.76 -11.18 -3.69
C ILE A 136 -17.07 -12.49 -3.30
N ILE A 137 -16.62 -12.61 -2.06
CA ILE A 137 -15.86 -13.77 -1.60
C ILE A 137 -16.75 -15.03 -1.54
N HIS A 138 -17.98 -14.89 -1.06
CA HIS A 138 -18.91 -16.00 -0.95
C HIS A 138 -19.27 -16.57 -2.33
N GLU A 139 -19.61 -15.71 -3.29
CA GLU A 139 -20.05 -16.09 -4.63
C GLU A 139 -18.90 -16.48 -5.56
N SER A 140 -17.67 -16.04 -5.27
CA SER A 140 -16.54 -16.27 -6.15
C SER A 140 -16.17 -17.74 -6.29
N THR A 141 -15.90 -18.13 -7.54
CA THR A 141 -15.29 -19.40 -7.94
C THR A 141 -13.78 -19.29 -8.16
N VAL A 142 -13.20 -18.10 -7.98
CA VAL A 142 -11.75 -17.87 -8.12
C VAL A 142 -11.04 -18.62 -6.98
N PRO A 143 -10.14 -19.58 -7.28
CA PRO A 143 -9.48 -20.39 -6.25
C PRO A 143 -8.74 -19.56 -5.19
N THR A 144 -8.18 -18.42 -5.60
CA THR A 144 -7.51 -17.45 -4.74
C THR A 144 -8.36 -17.00 -3.55
N TYR A 145 -9.68 -16.90 -3.70
CA TYR A 145 -10.56 -16.38 -2.65
C TYR A 145 -11.12 -17.45 -1.71
N ALA A 146 -10.88 -18.73 -2.01
CA ALA A 146 -11.45 -19.84 -1.24
C ALA A 146 -11.06 -19.79 0.25
N GLY A 147 -9.81 -19.39 0.54
CA GLY A 147 -9.29 -19.27 1.93
C GLY A 147 -9.86 -18.08 2.71
N PHE A 148 -10.60 -17.18 2.06
CA PHE A 148 -11.19 -16.00 2.70
C PHE A 148 -12.69 -16.15 2.98
N LYS A 149 -13.28 -17.32 2.70
CA LYS A 149 -14.67 -17.62 3.08
C LYS A 149 -14.75 -18.05 4.55
N ASN A 150 -15.75 -17.55 5.29
CA ASN A 150 -16.05 -17.98 6.66
C ASN A 150 -14.85 -17.84 7.61
N THR A 151 -14.14 -16.72 7.50
CA THR A 151 -12.96 -16.43 8.32
C THR A 151 -13.32 -16.20 9.79
N GLY A 152 -14.55 -15.77 10.06
CA GLY A 152 -15.00 -15.23 11.34
C GLY A 152 -14.75 -13.73 11.48
N LEU A 153 -14.15 -13.08 10.47
CA LEU A 153 -13.97 -11.63 10.44
C LEU A 153 -15.15 -10.90 9.81
N GLU A 154 -16.06 -11.60 9.11
CA GLU A 154 -17.26 -11.08 8.46
C GLU A 154 -18.06 -10.18 9.42
N ARG A 155 -18.51 -9.01 8.96
CA ARG A 155 -19.14 -7.95 9.78
C ARG A 155 -20.53 -7.54 9.31
N ALA A 156 -20.93 -7.87 8.09
CA ALA A 156 -22.21 -7.46 7.51
C ALA A 156 -23.41 -7.81 8.40
N THR A 157 -23.43 -9.05 8.92
CA THR A 157 -24.49 -9.52 9.81
C THR A 157 -24.48 -8.79 11.15
N ASN A 158 -23.30 -8.51 11.72
CA ASN A 158 -23.18 -7.74 12.97
C ASN A 158 -23.70 -6.32 12.78
N LEU A 159 -23.31 -5.66 11.68
CA LEU A 159 -23.79 -4.32 11.34
C LEU A 159 -25.30 -4.29 11.14
N ALA A 160 -25.90 -5.31 10.51
CA ALA A 160 -27.35 -5.41 10.38
C ALA A 160 -28.06 -5.43 11.74
N LYS A 161 -27.53 -6.20 12.72
CA LYS A 161 -28.08 -6.24 14.09
C LYS A 161 -27.98 -4.89 14.78
N ASP A 162 -26.84 -4.22 14.65
CA ASP A 162 -26.65 -2.91 15.28
C ASP A 162 -27.57 -1.84 14.67
N LEU A 163 -27.74 -1.83 13.35
CA LEU A 163 -28.66 -0.90 12.68
C LEU A 163 -30.12 -1.15 13.07
N GLU A 164 -30.57 -2.40 13.18
CA GLU A 164 -31.91 -2.70 13.70
C GLU A 164 -32.05 -2.27 15.16
N TRP A 165 -31.01 -2.46 16.00
CA TRP A 165 -31.04 -1.94 17.37
C TRP A 165 -31.22 -0.41 17.42
N PHE A 166 -30.52 0.36 16.58
CA PHE A 166 -30.71 1.81 16.50
C PHE A 166 -32.13 2.19 16.05
N LYS A 167 -32.69 1.44 15.10
CA LYS A 167 -34.07 1.64 14.64
C LYS A 167 -35.09 1.37 15.75
N GLU A 168 -34.86 0.35 16.59
CA GLU A 168 -35.66 0.09 17.79
C GLU A 168 -35.56 1.22 18.82
N GLN A 169 -34.44 1.96 18.86
CA GLN A 169 -34.30 3.16 19.69
C GLN A 169 -35.00 4.40 19.08
N GLY A 170 -35.62 4.27 17.89
CA GLY A 170 -36.34 5.35 17.22
C GLY A 170 -35.50 6.21 16.28
N TYR A 171 -34.28 5.78 15.93
CA TYR A 171 -33.48 6.48 14.92
C TYR A 171 -33.87 6.07 13.50
N GLU A 172 -33.85 7.04 12.59
CA GLU A 172 -33.94 6.77 11.16
C GLU A 172 -32.60 6.28 10.61
N ILE A 173 -32.63 5.21 9.82
CA ILE A 173 -31.43 4.65 9.20
C ILE A 173 -31.19 5.38 7.86
N PRO A 174 -30.07 6.09 7.70
CA PRO A 174 -29.79 6.84 6.48
C PRO A 174 -29.46 5.90 5.32
N GLU A 175 -29.52 6.42 4.09
CA GLU A 175 -29.04 5.72 2.90
C GLU A 175 -27.50 5.87 2.74
N PRO A 176 -26.79 4.85 2.21
CA PRO A 176 -25.37 4.98 1.90
C PRO A 176 -25.09 6.09 0.88
N ARG A 177 -24.05 6.89 1.12
CA ARG A 177 -23.66 7.99 0.22
C ARG A 177 -23.08 7.48 -1.10
N ALA A 178 -23.12 8.33 -2.12
CA ALA A 178 -22.73 7.99 -3.49
C ALA A 178 -21.29 7.45 -3.60
N HIS A 179 -20.33 8.03 -2.87
CA HIS A 179 -18.94 7.57 -2.91
C HIS A 179 -18.76 6.14 -2.37
N CYS A 180 -19.59 5.70 -1.42
CA CYS A 180 -19.59 4.33 -0.93
C CYS A 180 -20.13 3.34 -1.98
N LYS A 181 -21.14 3.77 -2.76
CA LYS A 181 -21.64 3.00 -3.90
C LYS A 181 -20.57 2.88 -4.99
N THR A 182 -19.87 3.98 -5.29
CA THR A 182 -18.72 3.98 -6.21
C THR A 182 -17.61 3.04 -5.73
N TYR A 183 -17.27 3.08 -4.44
CA TYR A 183 -16.24 2.20 -3.89
C TYR A 183 -16.65 0.72 -3.94
N SER A 184 -17.91 0.42 -3.64
CA SER A 184 -18.44 -0.94 -3.73
C SER A 184 -18.41 -1.47 -5.16
N GLN A 185 -18.73 -0.63 -6.15
CA GLN A 185 -18.58 -1.01 -7.55
C GLN A 185 -17.11 -1.25 -7.91
N TYR A 186 -16.21 -0.37 -7.49
CA TYR A 186 -14.77 -0.54 -7.71
C TYR A 186 -14.25 -1.86 -7.10
N LEU A 187 -14.68 -2.23 -5.89
CA LEU A 187 -14.33 -3.51 -5.26
C LEU A 187 -14.79 -4.72 -6.11
N LYS A 188 -15.98 -4.66 -6.71
CA LYS A 188 -16.47 -5.70 -7.63
C LYS A 188 -15.61 -5.78 -8.89
N ASP A 189 -15.29 -4.63 -9.47
CA ASP A 189 -14.51 -4.55 -10.71
C ASP A 189 -13.09 -5.13 -10.51
N ILE A 190 -12.40 -4.78 -9.42
CA ILE A 190 -11.07 -5.33 -9.13
C ILE A 190 -11.14 -6.79 -8.67
N ALA A 191 -12.22 -7.23 -8.02
CA ALA A 191 -12.34 -8.63 -7.63
C ALA A 191 -12.37 -9.58 -8.84
N GLU A 192 -12.96 -9.14 -9.95
CA GLU A 192 -13.03 -9.90 -11.20
C GLU A 192 -11.75 -9.78 -12.02
N ASN A 193 -11.20 -8.55 -12.12
CA ASN A 193 -10.15 -8.25 -13.09
C ASN A 193 -8.74 -8.16 -12.49
N ASP A 194 -8.62 -7.98 -11.17
CA ASP A 194 -7.38 -7.66 -10.48
C ASP A 194 -7.33 -8.21 -9.03
N PRO A 195 -7.17 -9.54 -8.86
CA PRO A 195 -7.14 -10.16 -7.54
C PRO A 195 -6.08 -9.60 -6.57
N PRO A 196 -4.84 -9.27 -6.98
CA PRO A 196 -3.88 -8.63 -6.09
C PRO A 196 -4.38 -7.29 -5.53
N ALA A 197 -5.01 -6.45 -6.34
CA ALA A 197 -5.62 -5.21 -5.88
C ALA A 197 -6.76 -5.48 -4.89
N PHE A 198 -7.68 -6.39 -5.23
CA PHE A 198 -8.78 -6.77 -4.33
C PHE A 198 -8.29 -7.23 -2.96
N ILE A 199 -7.24 -8.06 -2.93
CA ILE A 199 -6.64 -8.55 -1.69
C ILE A 199 -6.04 -7.42 -0.84
N CYS A 200 -5.46 -6.39 -1.46
CA CYS A 200 -5.02 -5.20 -0.73
C CYS A 200 -6.18 -4.54 0.03
N HIS A 201 -7.30 -4.34 -0.64
CA HIS A 201 -8.49 -3.73 -0.05
C HIS A 201 -9.09 -4.61 1.04
N PHE A 202 -9.22 -5.91 0.78
CA PHE A 202 -9.66 -6.90 1.78
C PHE A 202 -8.80 -6.81 3.05
N PHE A 203 -7.47 -6.84 2.90
CA PHE A 203 -6.53 -6.73 4.03
C PHE A 203 -6.75 -5.43 4.80
N ASN A 204 -6.71 -4.28 4.12
CA ASN A 204 -6.79 -2.98 4.80
C ASN A 204 -8.13 -2.75 5.50
N ILE A 205 -9.25 -3.22 4.92
CA ILE A 205 -10.59 -3.08 5.52
C ILE A 205 -10.70 -3.95 6.78
N TYR A 206 -10.44 -5.25 6.66
CA TYR A 206 -10.60 -6.17 7.81
C TYR A 206 -9.58 -5.91 8.92
N PHE A 207 -8.31 -5.69 8.57
CA PHE A 207 -7.28 -5.43 9.56
C PHE A 207 -7.40 -4.02 10.14
N GLY A 208 -7.83 -3.02 9.36
CA GLY A 208 -8.07 -1.67 9.86
C GLY A 208 -9.17 -1.63 10.92
N HIS A 209 -10.28 -2.34 10.68
CA HIS A 209 -11.39 -2.46 11.63
C HIS A 209 -11.01 -3.28 12.88
N SER A 210 -10.39 -4.43 12.66
CA SER A 210 -10.12 -5.43 13.71
C SER A 210 -8.91 -5.10 14.57
N ALA A 211 -7.96 -4.32 14.05
CA ALA A 211 -6.81 -3.86 14.81
C ALA A 211 -7.20 -2.80 15.86
N GLY A 212 -6.21 -2.37 16.64
CA GLY A 212 -6.41 -1.41 17.73
C GLY A 212 -7.06 -0.09 17.30
N GLY A 213 -6.87 0.36 16.05
CA GLY A 213 -7.46 1.61 15.53
C GLY A 213 -8.99 1.56 15.45
N GLY A 214 -9.55 0.62 14.67
CA GLY A 214 -11.00 0.47 14.54
C GLY A 214 -11.70 0.13 15.86
N ARG A 215 -11.10 -0.75 16.67
CA ARG A 215 -11.60 -1.08 18.01
C ARG A 215 -11.60 0.12 18.96
N MET A 216 -10.54 0.93 18.96
CA MET A 216 -10.48 2.16 19.76
C MET A 216 -11.59 3.14 19.40
N ILE A 217 -11.88 3.31 18.10
CA ILE A 217 -12.98 4.15 17.65
C ILE A 217 -14.31 3.64 18.21
N GLY A 218 -14.57 2.33 18.12
CA GLY A 218 -15.77 1.71 18.70
C GLY A 218 -15.91 1.95 20.20
N THR A 219 -14.83 1.78 20.95
CA THR A 219 -14.81 2.08 22.40
C THR A 219 -15.13 3.55 22.67
N LYS A 220 -14.52 4.49 21.93
CA LYS A 220 -14.75 5.93 22.13
C LYS A 220 -16.17 6.37 21.78
N VAL A 221 -16.75 5.80 20.72
CA VAL A 221 -18.15 6.01 20.35
C VAL A 221 -19.06 5.48 21.45
N SER A 222 -18.83 4.25 21.91
CA SER A 222 -19.63 3.60 22.95
C SER A 222 -19.64 4.42 24.25
N GLU A 223 -18.46 4.85 24.71
CA GLU A 223 -18.29 5.69 25.91
C GLU A 223 -19.01 7.05 25.80
N ARG A 224 -19.01 7.67 24.62
CA ARG A 224 -19.44 9.07 24.46
C ARG A 224 -20.89 9.24 24.07
N ILE A 225 -21.42 8.35 23.22
CA ILE A 225 -22.76 8.54 22.63
C ILE A 225 -23.69 7.34 22.75
N LEU A 226 -23.25 6.19 23.30
CA LEU A 226 -24.06 4.98 23.43
C LEU A 226 -24.16 4.42 24.85
N ASP A 227 -23.88 5.22 25.88
CA ASP A 227 -23.93 4.79 27.29
C ASP A 227 -23.19 3.47 27.57
N ASN A 228 -21.97 3.36 27.02
CA ASN A 228 -21.12 2.16 27.13
C ASN A 228 -21.71 0.88 26.52
N LYS A 229 -22.75 0.97 25.67
CA LYS A 229 -23.23 -0.16 24.87
C LYS A 229 -22.15 -0.63 23.90
N GLU A 230 -21.71 -1.86 24.07
CA GLU A 230 -20.86 -2.52 23.09
C GLU A 230 -21.70 -3.06 21.94
N LEU A 231 -21.44 -2.55 20.74
CA LEU A 231 -22.11 -2.95 19.49
C LEU A 231 -21.54 -4.26 18.94
N GLU A 232 -22.38 -5.01 18.23
CA GLU A 232 -22.03 -6.30 17.63
C GLU A 232 -20.91 -6.16 16.58
N PHE A 233 -20.80 -5.01 15.92
CA PHE A 233 -19.77 -4.70 14.94
C PHE A 233 -18.34 -4.86 15.49
N TYR A 234 -18.15 -4.67 16.80
CA TYR A 234 -16.87 -4.79 17.49
C TYR A 234 -16.74 -6.07 18.33
N LYS A 235 -17.66 -7.03 18.18
CA LYS A 235 -17.61 -8.32 18.87
C LYS A 235 -17.29 -9.45 17.91
N TRP A 236 -16.48 -10.40 18.36
CA TRP A 236 -16.14 -11.60 17.60
C TRP A 236 -16.44 -12.83 18.44
N ASP A 237 -16.94 -13.88 17.80
CA ASP A 237 -17.27 -15.15 18.47
C ASP A 237 -16.03 -15.93 18.91
N ARG A 238 -14.86 -15.58 18.37
CA ARG A 238 -13.56 -16.21 18.64
C ARG A 238 -12.50 -15.17 18.95
N ASP A 239 -11.36 -15.61 19.49
CA ASP A 239 -10.24 -14.72 19.75
C ASP A 239 -9.77 -14.00 18.47
N ILE A 240 -9.81 -12.68 18.49
CA ILE A 240 -9.50 -11.86 17.32
C ILE A 240 -8.05 -12.02 16.86
N SER A 241 -7.11 -12.33 17.77
CA SER A 241 -5.70 -12.52 17.41
C SER A 241 -5.51 -13.82 16.62
N GLU A 242 -6.23 -14.88 17.01
CA GLU A 242 -6.27 -16.14 16.24
C GLU A 242 -6.91 -15.94 14.87
N LEU A 243 -8.04 -15.22 14.79
CA LEU A 243 -8.69 -14.91 13.51
C LEU A 243 -7.75 -14.17 12.56
N LEU A 244 -7.11 -13.10 13.03
CA LEU A 244 -6.17 -12.31 12.23
C LEU A 244 -4.94 -13.11 11.82
N LYS A 245 -4.43 -13.99 12.71
CA LYS A 245 -3.31 -14.88 12.38
C LYS A 245 -3.67 -15.87 11.27
N ASN A 246 -4.87 -16.46 11.33
CA ASN A 246 -5.33 -17.42 10.33
C ASN A 246 -5.49 -16.74 8.96
N VAL A 247 -6.16 -15.58 8.91
CA VAL A 247 -6.30 -14.81 7.66
C VAL A 247 -4.94 -14.34 7.13
N SER A 248 -4.01 -13.97 8.01
CA SER A 248 -2.63 -13.65 7.61
C SER A 248 -1.92 -14.84 6.96
N GLY A 249 -2.17 -16.06 7.46
CA GLY A 249 -1.66 -17.29 6.87
C GLY A 249 -2.16 -17.49 5.44
N GLU A 250 -3.46 -17.34 5.21
CA GLU A 250 -4.06 -17.48 3.88
C GLU A 250 -3.58 -16.37 2.92
N LEU A 251 -3.46 -15.12 3.38
CA LEU A 251 -2.90 -14.02 2.60
C LEU A 251 -1.45 -14.31 2.16
N ASN A 252 -0.61 -14.79 3.07
CA ASN A 252 0.76 -15.16 2.74
C ASN A 252 0.80 -16.29 1.70
N LYS A 253 0.02 -17.36 1.91
CA LYS A 253 -0.07 -18.51 1.00
C LYS A 253 -0.53 -18.10 -0.41
N VAL A 254 -1.54 -17.25 -0.52
CA VAL A 254 -2.00 -16.72 -1.82
C VAL A 254 -0.89 -15.92 -2.50
N SER A 255 -0.20 -15.08 -1.74
CA SER A 255 0.87 -14.22 -2.28
C SER A 255 2.14 -14.98 -2.69
N GLU A 256 2.34 -16.22 -2.25
CA GLU A 256 3.49 -17.05 -2.68
C GLU A 256 3.47 -17.32 -4.18
N LEU A 257 2.28 -17.33 -4.79
CA LEU A 257 2.08 -17.57 -6.22
C LEU A 257 2.26 -16.30 -7.06
N TRP A 258 2.39 -15.13 -6.42
CA TRP A 258 2.51 -13.85 -7.11
C TRP A 258 3.95 -13.52 -7.47
N THR A 259 4.10 -12.94 -8.66
CA THR A 259 5.31 -12.22 -9.07
C THR A 259 5.58 -11.02 -8.15
N ARG A 260 6.80 -10.49 -8.21
CA ARG A 260 7.16 -9.29 -7.43
C ARG A 260 6.37 -8.07 -7.91
N GLU A 261 6.06 -8.02 -9.20
CA GLU A 261 5.25 -6.99 -9.85
C GLU A 261 3.82 -7.00 -9.31
N GLU A 262 3.17 -8.17 -9.24
CA GLU A 262 1.82 -8.31 -8.64
C GLU A 262 1.81 -7.95 -7.16
N LYS A 263 2.84 -8.35 -6.40
CA LYS A 263 3.02 -7.92 -5.00
C LYS A 263 3.14 -6.41 -4.87
N ASN A 264 3.94 -5.77 -5.73
CA ASN A 264 4.10 -4.32 -5.71
C ASN A 264 2.80 -3.61 -6.08
N HIS A 265 2.10 -4.11 -7.09
CA HIS A 265 0.79 -3.60 -7.50
C HIS A 265 -0.22 -3.65 -6.34
N CYS A 266 -0.31 -4.79 -5.64
CA CYS A 266 -1.09 -4.91 -4.41
C CYS A 266 -0.69 -3.86 -3.36
N LEU A 267 0.60 -3.56 -3.18
CA LEU A 267 1.04 -2.55 -2.21
C LEU A 267 0.66 -1.13 -2.64
N GLU A 268 0.70 -0.82 -3.93
CA GLU A 268 0.34 0.49 -4.50
C GLU A 268 -1.14 0.83 -4.26
N GLU A 269 -2.02 -0.18 -4.30
CA GLU A 269 -3.45 -0.04 -4.00
C GLU A 269 -3.77 0.40 -2.56
N THR A 270 -2.79 0.35 -1.65
CA THR A 270 -2.97 0.80 -0.27
C THR A 270 -3.39 2.28 -0.21
N GLU A 271 -2.93 3.11 -1.14
CA GLU A 271 -3.33 4.52 -1.17
C GLU A 271 -4.82 4.69 -1.45
N ILE A 272 -5.36 3.92 -2.40
CA ILE A 272 -6.77 3.95 -2.74
C ILE A 272 -7.60 3.41 -1.57
N ALA A 273 -7.16 2.31 -0.94
CA ALA A 273 -7.82 1.76 0.24
C ALA A 273 -7.91 2.78 1.40
N PHE A 274 -6.82 3.50 1.69
CA PHE A 274 -6.81 4.53 2.74
C PHE A 274 -7.65 5.75 2.39
N LYS A 275 -7.68 6.16 1.12
CA LYS A 275 -8.53 7.26 0.67
C LYS A 275 -10.01 6.91 0.87
N CYS A 276 -10.44 5.73 0.43
CA CYS A 276 -11.81 5.25 0.61
C CYS A 276 -12.17 5.09 2.09
N TYR A 277 -11.28 4.49 2.90
CA TYR A 277 -11.52 4.36 4.34
C TYR A 277 -11.59 5.72 5.06
N GLY A 278 -10.75 6.68 4.65
CA GLY A 278 -10.81 8.05 5.16
C GLY A 278 -12.14 8.76 4.84
N HIS A 279 -12.80 8.42 3.73
CA HIS A 279 -14.15 8.91 3.43
C HIS A 279 -15.20 8.30 4.35
N LEU A 280 -15.11 7.00 4.69
CA LEU A 280 -15.98 6.37 5.69
C LEU A 280 -15.83 7.05 7.06
N LEU A 281 -14.58 7.26 7.50
CA LEU A 281 -14.30 7.92 8.79
C LEU A 281 -14.77 9.37 8.85
N ARG A 282 -14.92 10.05 7.71
CA ARG A 282 -15.38 11.45 7.68
C ARG A 282 -16.75 11.62 8.31
N SER A 283 -17.65 10.64 8.13
CA SER A 283 -18.98 10.61 8.75
C SER A 283 -18.93 10.73 10.28
N LEU A 284 -17.85 10.24 10.90
CA LEU A 284 -17.68 10.25 12.35
C LEU A 284 -17.32 11.61 12.94
N VAL A 285 -16.71 12.49 12.14
CA VAL A 285 -16.11 13.75 12.61
C VAL A 285 -16.73 14.98 11.96
N SER A 286 -17.50 14.80 10.89
CA SER A 286 -18.13 15.88 10.14
C SER A 286 -19.41 15.34 9.48
N PRO A 287 -20.50 15.15 10.25
CA PRO A 287 -21.74 14.57 9.74
C PRO A 287 -22.40 15.39 8.61
N ASP A 288 -22.08 16.68 8.52
CA ASP A 288 -22.59 17.62 7.52
C ASP A 288 -21.77 17.70 6.21
N LEU A 289 -20.64 16.99 6.12
CA LEU A 289 -19.71 16.97 4.97
C LEU A 289 -19.68 15.59 4.29
#